data_AF-A0A6C0HY92-F1
#
_entry.id   AF-A0A6C0HY92-F1
#
_cell.length_a   1.000
_cell.length_b   1.000
_cell.length_c   1.000
_cell.angle_alpha   90.00
_cell.angle_beta   90.00
_cell.angle_gamma   90.00
#
_symmetry.space_group_name_H-M   'P 1'
#
loop_
_entity.id
_entity.type
_entity.pdbx_description
1 polymer ?
#
loop_
_entity_poly.entity_id
_entity_poly.type
_entity_poly.pdbx_seq_one_letter_code
_entity_poly.pdbx_strand_id
1 'polypeptide(L)'
;MSSNFESQIQSWVALDNQLKLLNEKTHELREKRNELSEKITRHAQNNNLTGATIQISDGKLKFANTKVAAPLTFKYLEKSLGEVIKNESQVKQIVDYLKKNRDTKIVPEIKRVSKN
;
A
#
# COMPACT_ATOMS: atom_id res chain seq x y z
N MET A 1 -33.05 -28.17 -1.53
CA MET A 1 -32.86 -26.81 -0.96
C MET A 1 -31.42 -26.54 -0.49
N SER A 2 -30.48 -27.48 -0.61
CA SER A 2 -29.04 -27.32 -0.28
C SER A 2 -28.18 -26.67 -1.37
N SER A 3 -28.72 -26.43 -2.58
CA SER A 3 -27.93 -26.06 -3.76
C SER A 3 -27.35 -24.63 -3.75
N ASN A 4 -27.99 -23.68 -3.08
CA ASN A 4 -27.60 -22.26 -3.18
C ASN A 4 -26.35 -21.91 -2.36
N PHE A 5 -26.21 -22.46 -1.15
CA PHE A 5 -25.04 -22.18 -0.31
C PHE A 5 -23.77 -22.84 -0.87
N GLU A 6 -23.86 -24.11 -1.26
CA GLU A 6 -22.74 -24.82 -1.89
C GLU A 6 -22.29 -24.14 -3.19
N SER A 7 -23.23 -23.69 -4.04
CA SER A 7 -22.89 -22.96 -5.26
C SER A 7 -22.24 -21.61 -4.97
N GLN A 8 -22.66 -20.91 -3.91
CA GLN A 8 -22.03 -19.65 -3.48
C GLN A 8 -20.59 -19.87 -3.03
N ILE A 9 -20.32 -20.93 -2.26
CA ILE A 9 -18.96 -21.30 -1.84
C ILE A 9 -18.10 -21.68 -3.05
N GLN A 10 -18.60 -22.50 -3.97
CA GLN A 10 -17.87 -22.86 -5.20
C GLN A 10 -17.54 -21.62 -6.05
N SER A 11 -18.51 -20.72 -6.22
CA SER A 11 -18.31 -19.47 -6.95
C SER A 11 -17.27 -18.57 -6.28
N TRP A 12 -17.33 -18.45 -4.94
CA TRP A 12 -16.36 -17.70 -4.16
C TRP A 12 -14.94 -18.27 -4.34
N VAL A 13 -14.78 -19.59 -4.25
CA VAL A 13 -13.48 -20.27 -4.47
C VAL A 13 -12.96 -20.04 -5.88
N ALA A 14 -13.83 -20.11 -6.90
CA ALA A 14 -13.45 -19.85 -8.28
C ALA A 14 -12.95 -18.42 -8.49
N LEU A 15 -13.66 -17.43 -7.94
CA LEU A 15 -13.23 -16.02 -7.98
C LEU A 15 -11.91 -15.81 -7.26
N ASP A 16 -11.76 -16.38 -6.07
CA ASP A 16 -10.54 -16.25 -5.26
C ASP A 16 -9.32 -16.89 -5.95
N ASN A 17 -9.51 -18.02 -6.66
CA ASN A 17 -8.46 -18.60 -7.51
C ASN A 17 -8.05 -17.67 -8.67
N GLN A 18 -9.02 -17.06 -9.36
CA GLN A 18 -8.74 -16.11 -10.44
C GLN A 18 -8.01 -14.88 -9.93
N LEU A 19 -8.45 -14.33 -8.79
CA LEU A 19 -7.78 -13.20 -8.13
C LEU A 19 -6.34 -13.54 -7.76
N LYS A 20 -6.08 -14.75 -7.25
CA LYS A 20 -4.71 -15.19 -6.95
C LYS A 20 -3.80 -15.10 -8.18
N LEU A 21 -4.21 -15.70 -9.31
CA LEU A 21 -3.45 -15.70 -10.56
C LEU A 21 -3.23 -14.27 -11.11
N LEU A 22 -4.27 -13.45 -11.07
CA LEU A 22 -4.19 -12.05 -11.51
C LEU A 22 -3.28 -11.21 -10.60
N ASN A 23 -3.30 -11.46 -9.29
CA ASN A 23 -2.46 -10.77 -8.33
C ASN A 23 -0.98 -11.13 -8.50
N GLU A 24 -0.66 -12.41 -8.76
CA GLU A 24 0.70 -12.86 -9.08
C GLU A 24 1.22 -12.13 -10.33
N LYS A 25 0.44 -12.14 -11.43
CA LYS A 25 0.81 -11.41 -12.66
C LYS A 25 0.92 -9.90 -12.43
N THR A 26 0.02 -9.34 -11.63
CA THR A 26 0.04 -7.90 -11.28
C THR A 26 1.29 -7.55 -10.48
N HIS A 27 1.72 -8.43 -9.58
CA HIS A 27 2.94 -8.25 -8.81
C HIS A 27 4.16 -8.23 -9.73
N GLU A 28 4.33 -9.22 -10.61
CA GLU A 28 5.43 -9.26 -11.57
C GLU A 28 5.49 -8.00 -12.47
N LEU A 29 4.34 -7.56 -12.98
CA LEU A 29 4.25 -6.37 -13.82
C LEU A 29 4.63 -5.10 -13.04
N ARG A 30 4.23 -5.01 -11.77
CA ARG A 30 4.61 -3.88 -10.89
C ARG A 30 6.11 -3.86 -10.64
N GLU A 31 6.73 -5.00 -10.38
CA GLU A 31 8.18 -5.08 -10.16
C GLU A 31 8.95 -4.64 -11.41
N LYS A 32 8.67 -5.24 -12.57
CA LYS A 32 9.30 -4.86 -13.85
C LYS A 32 9.13 -3.38 -14.17
N ARG A 33 7.92 -2.83 -13.95
CA ARG A 33 7.66 -1.40 -14.17
C ARG A 33 8.45 -0.53 -13.19
N ASN A 34 8.52 -0.90 -11.92
CA ASN A 34 9.25 -0.13 -10.91
C ASN A 34 10.76 -0.13 -11.21
N GLU A 35 11.34 -1.27 -11.58
CA GLU A 35 12.75 -1.36 -12.01
C GLU A 35 13.06 -0.44 -13.20
N LEU A 36 12.19 -0.45 -14.22
CA LEU A 36 12.32 0.45 -15.36
C LEU A 36 12.17 1.91 -14.94
N SER A 37 11.19 2.21 -14.08
CA SER A 37 10.95 3.57 -13.58
C SER A 37 12.17 4.11 -12.84
N GLU A 38 12.83 3.31 -12.02
CA GLU A 38 14.08 3.71 -11.35
C GLU A 38 15.20 4.00 -12.35
N LYS A 39 15.41 3.14 -13.34
CA LYS A 39 16.44 3.36 -14.37
C LYS A 39 16.18 4.64 -15.17
N ILE A 40 14.93 4.84 -15.60
CA ILE A 40 14.52 5.99 -16.39
C ILE A 40 14.63 7.28 -15.57
N THR A 41 14.14 7.29 -14.33
CA THR A 41 14.21 8.49 -13.47
C THR A 41 15.64 8.84 -13.08
N ARG A 42 16.51 7.86 -12.79
CA ARG A 42 17.95 8.10 -12.58
C ARG A 42 18.61 8.68 -13.82
N HIS A 43 18.33 8.14 -15.00
CA HIS A 43 18.87 8.68 -16.25
C HIS A 43 18.37 10.12 -16.49
N ALA A 44 17.09 10.39 -16.26
CA ALA A 44 16.52 11.73 -16.37
C ALA A 44 17.17 12.72 -15.40
N GLN A 45 17.44 12.31 -14.16
CA GLN A 45 18.14 13.13 -13.17
C GLN A 45 19.58 13.41 -13.59
N ASN A 46 20.34 12.40 -14.00
CA ASN A 46 21.75 12.54 -14.42
C ASN A 46 21.93 13.44 -15.65
N ASN A 47 20.88 13.56 -16.48
CA ASN A 47 20.89 14.39 -17.68
C ASN A 47 20.08 15.69 -17.51
N ASN A 48 19.75 16.09 -16.28
CA ASN A 48 19.01 17.32 -15.96
C ASN A 48 17.66 17.46 -16.70
N LEU A 49 16.99 16.34 -17.00
CA LEU A 49 15.69 16.30 -17.69
C LEU A 49 14.50 16.56 -16.75
N THR A 50 14.74 17.13 -15.57
CA THR A 50 13.66 17.46 -14.62
C THR A 50 12.77 18.54 -15.24
N GLY A 51 11.47 18.26 -15.33
CA GLY A 51 10.47 19.11 -16.01
C GLY A 51 10.24 18.76 -17.47
N ALA A 52 11.10 17.95 -18.10
CA ALA A 52 10.92 17.51 -19.48
C ALA A 52 9.69 16.61 -19.64
N THR A 53 9.11 16.64 -20.84
CA THR A 53 7.89 15.93 -21.19
C THR A 53 8.10 15.11 -22.47
N ILE A 54 7.64 13.86 -22.47
CA ILE A 54 7.66 12.96 -23.63
C ILE A 54 6.22 12.71 -24.06
N GLN A 55 5.91 12.86 -25.34
CA GLN A 55 4.59 12.52 -25.90
C GLN A 55 4.55 11.02 -26.18
N ILE A 56 3.43 10.39 -25.84
CA ILE A 56 3.11 8.99 -26.13
C ILE A 56 1.73 8.93 -26.79
N SER A 57 1.38 7.79 -27.41
CA SER A 57 0.14 7.66 -28.19
C SER A 57 -1.13 8.00 -27.42
N ASP A 58 -1.14 7.79 -26.10
CA ASP A 58 -2.27 8.00 -25.19
C ASP A 58 -2.06 9.18 -24.22
N GLY A 59 -1.05 10.03 -24.44
CA GLY A 59 -0.83 11.22 -23.61
C GLY A 59 0.62 11.66 -23.50
N LYS A 60 1.05 11.99 -22.29
CA LYS A 60 2.42 12.49 -22.04
C LYS A 60 2.99 12.00 -20.71
N LEU A 61 4.30 11.77 -20.70
CA LEU A 61 5.09 11.48 -19.51
C LEU A 61 5.85 12.73 -19.10
N LYS A 62 5.80 13.12 -17.83
CA LYS A 62 6.58 14.25 -17.28
C LYS A 62 7.53 13.74 -16.22
N PHE A 63 8.81 14.11 -16.32
CA PHE A 63 9.77 13.88 -15.25
C PHE A 63 9.61 14.97 -14.20
N ALA A 64 9.07 14.62 -13.04
CA ALA A 64 8.80 15.56 -11.96
C ALA A 64 9.19 14.96 -10.62
N ASN A 65 9.61 15.84 -9.70
CA ASN A 65 9.81 15.49 -8.30
C ASN A 65 8.49 15.75 -7.55
N THR A 66 7.96 14.71 -6.91
CA THR A 66 6.76 14.80 -6.08
C THR A 66 7.17 14.71 -4.62
N LYS A 67 6.70 15.65 -3.80
CA LYS A 67 6.82 15.54 -2.33
C LYS A 67 5.78 14.53 -1.85
N VAL A 68 6.23 13.42 -1.28
CA VAL A 68 5.35 12.41 -0.67
C VAL A 68 5.44 12.56 0.84
N ALA A 69 4.31 12.84 1.49
CA ALA A 69 4.24 12.88 2.94
C ALA A 69 4.32 11.46 3.50
N ALA A 70 5.15 11.25 4.51
CA ALA A 70 5.21 9.98 5.21
C ALA A 70 3.89 9.71 5.96
N PRO A 71 3.47 8.44 6.09
CA PRO A 71 2.28 8.10 6.85
C PRO A 71 2.44 8.48 8.33
N LEU A 72 1.33 8.90 8.96
CA LEU A 72 1.25 9.18 10.40
C LEU A 72 1.24 7.87 11.19
N THR A 73 2.42 7.27 11.33
CA THR A 73 2.63 6.07 12.13
C THR A 73 2.71 6.41 13.62
N PHE A 74 2.39 5.45 14.49
CA PHE A 74 2.60 5.63 15.93
C PHE A 74 4.07 5.95 16.27
N LYS A 75 5.04 5.41 15.52
CA LYS A 75 6.46 5.76 15.67
C LYS A 75 6.74 7.23 15.32
N TYR A 76 6.12 7.74 14.26
CA TYR A 76 6.22 9.15 13.89
C TYR A 76 5.58 10.04 14.96
N LEU A 77 4.40 9.66 15.47
CA LEU A 77 3.71 10.38 16.54
C LEU A 77 4.54 10.40 17.83
N GLU A 78 5.08 9.26 18.27
CA GLU A 78 5.91 9.17 19.47
C GLU A 78 7.15 10.06 19.36
N LYS A 79 7.86 10.01 18.21
CA LYS A 79 9.01 10.89 17.95
C LYS A 79 8.61 12.36 17.99
N SER A 80 7.57 12.74 17.24
CA SER A 80 7.15 14.14 17.11
C SER A 80 6.62 14.71 18.44
N LEU A 81 5.89 13.90 19.20
CA LEU A 81 5.43 14.29 20.54
C LEU A 81 6.60 14.39 21.53
N GLY A 82 7.61 13.53 21.43
CA GLY A 82 8.83 13.62 22.24
C GLY A 82 9.70 14.84 21.96
N GLU A 83 9.64 15.38 20.74
CA GLU A 83 10.31 16.65 20.40
C GLU A 83 9.64 17.87 21.06
N VAL A 84 8.36 17.77 21.42
CA VAL A 84 7.56 18.87 22.00
C VAL A 84 7.35 18.70 23.51
N ILE A 85 7.17 17.46 23.99
CA ILE A 85 6.87 17.11 25.37
C ILE A 85 8.11 16.46 25.99
N LYS A 86 8.76 17.16 26.93
CA LYS A 86 9.98 16.70 27.61
C LYS A 86 9.80 15.42 28.43
N ASN A 87 8.57 15.14 28.86
CA ASN A 87 8.27 13.96 29.66
C ASN A 87 7.95 12.75 28.76
N GLU A 88 8.95 11.88 28.56
CA GLU A 88 8.81 10.66 27.76
C GLU A 88 7.70 9.72 28.26
N SER A 89 7.44 9.68 29.56
CA SER A 89 6.38 8.84 30.14
C SER A 89 5.00 9.32 29.68
N GLN A 90 4.78 10.64 29.65
CA GLN A 90 3.54 11.22 29.13
C GLN A 90 3.36 10.95 27.64
N VAL A 91 4.43 11.05 26.84
CA VAL A 91 4.39 10.75 25.41
C VAL A 91 3.95 9.30 25.17
N LYS A 92 4.54 8.34 25.89
CA LYS A 92 4.14 6.93 25.82
C LYS A 92 2.68 6.72 26.21
N GLN A 93 2.23 7.35 27.29
CA GLN A 93 0.84 7.29 27.72
C GLN A 93 -0.14 7.80 26.65
N ILE A 94 0.18 8.92 25.98
CA ILE A 94 -0.65 9.47 24.89
C ILE A 94 -0.71 8.48 23.72
N VAL A 95 0.43 7.97 23.28
CA VAL A 95 0.49 7.03 22.15
C VAL A 95 -0.28 5.74 22.47
N ASP A 96 -0.16 5.23 23.68
CA ASP A 96 -0.88 4.03 24.10
C ASP A 96 -2.39 4.27 24.27
N TYR A 97 -2.79 5.47 24.72
CA TYR A 97 -4.19 5.88 24.71
C TYR A 97 -4.75 5.89 23.29
N LEU A 98 -4.03 6.45 22.32
CA LEU A 98 -4.45 6.46 20.91
C LEU A 98 -4.57 5.05 20.31
N LYS A 99 -3.66 4.14 20.67
CA LYS A 99 -3.74 2.73 20.23
C LYS A 99 -5.01 2.04 20.75
N LYS A 100 -5.38 2.29 22.01
CA LYS A 100 -6.51 1.63 22.68
C LYS A 100 -7.87 2.19 22.28
N ASN A 101 -7.95 3.51 22.05
CA ASN A 101 -9.21 4.20 21.76
C ASN A 101 -9.47 4.36 20.25
N ARG A 102 -8.60 3.84 19.39
CA ARG A 102 -8.84 3.83 17.95
C ARG A 102 -10.00 2.88 17.66
N ASP A 103 -11.02 3.39 16.96
CA ASP A 103 -12.20 2.60 16.61
C ASP A 103 -11.80 1.31 15.91
N THR A 104 -12.30 0.19 16.44
CA THR A 104 -12.15 -1.13 15.84
C THR A 104 -13.53 -1.70 15.58
N LYS A 105 -13.69 -2.33 14.41
CA LYS A 105 -14.92 -3.01 14.02
C LYS A 105 -14.63 -4.47 13.81
N ILE A 106 -15.43 -5.33 14.44
CA ILE A 106 -15.42 -6.77 14.15
C ILE A 106 -16.23 -6.98 12.87
N VAL A 107 -15.58 -7.55 11.84
CA VAL A 107 -16.21 -7.86 10.55
C VAL A 107 -16.09 -9.37 10.32
N PRO A 108 -17.21 -10.11 10.19
CA PRO A 108 -17.18 -11.50 9.76
C PRO A 108 -16.58 -11.60 8.34
N GLU A 109 -15.62 -12.50 8.15
CA GLU A 109 -14.92 -12.65 6.87
C GLU A 109 -14.65 -14.13 6.54
N ILE A 110 -14.60 -14.46 5.24
CA ILE A 110 -14.19 -15.77 4.73
C ILE A 110 -12.66 -15.73 4.55
N LYS A 111 -11.93 -16.65 5.18
CA LYS A 111 -10.46 -16.78 5.03
C LYS A 111 -10.09 -18.08 4.35
N ARG A 112 -9.31 -18.00 3.26
CA ARG A 112 -8.60 -19.15 2.72
C ARG A 112 -7.39 -19.45 3.61
N VAL A 113 -7.26 -20.71 4.04
CA VAL A 113 -6.07 -21.22 4.71
C VAL A 113 -5.48 -22.32 3.82
N SER A 114 -4.27 -22.09 3.29
CA SER A 114 -3.56 -23.10 2.50
C SER A 114 -2.85 -24.09 3.41
N LYS A 115 -2.84 -25.37 3.04
CA LYS A 115 -1.89 -26.33 3.62
C LYS A 115 -0.53 -26.02 3.03
N ASN A 116 0.46 -25.75 3.88
CA ASN A 116 1.86 -25.65 3.50
C ASN A 116 2.35 -26.96 2.88
#